data_AF-A0A494YSS6-F1
#
_entry.id   AF-A0A494YSS6-F1
#
_cell.length_a   1.000
_cell.length_b   1.000
_cell.length_c   1.000
_cell.angle_alpha   90.00
_cell.angle_beta   90.00
_cell.angle_gamma   90.00
#
_symmetry.space_group_name_H-M   'P 1'
#
loop_
_entity.id
_entity.type
_entity.pdbx_description
1 polymer ?
#
loop_
_entity_poly.entity_id
_entity_poly.type
_entity_poly.pdbx_seq_one_letter_code
_entity_poly.pdbx_strand_id
1 'polypeptide(L)' 'MTHNQKPNPDDRSDNVEKLQNMVQDTIQNIEKSEETMALSDGQDQQKIREKNKRREEAIKGFKQEIKDEYQ' A
#
# COMPACT_ATOMS: atom_id res chain seq x y z
N MET A 1 -17.51 6.83 23.35
CA MET A 1 -17.51 5.55 22.60
C MET A 1 -16.16 5.45 21.89
N THR A 2 -15.18 4.84 22.54
CA THR A 2 -13.88 4.53 21.93
C THR A 2 -14.13 3.48 20.85
N HIS A 3 -13.90 3.82 19.58
CA HIS A 3 -14.06 2.89 18.46
C HIS A 3 -12.98 1.81 18.56
N ASN A 4 -13.26 0.79 19.36
CA ASN A 4 -12.46 -0.40 19.49
C ASN A 4 -12.75 -1.26 18.25
N GLN A 5 -12.20 -0.85 17.10
CA GLN A 5 -12.08 -1.70 15.91
C GLN A 5 -11.08 -2.81 16.26
N LYS A 6 -11.50 -3.75 17.12
CA LYS A 6 -10.86 -5.06 17.14
C LYS A 6 -11.23 -5.69 15.81
N PRO A 7 -10.25 -6.09 14.97
CA PRO A 7 -10.55 -6.91 13.81
C PRO A 7 -11.38 -8.10 14.29
N ASN A 8 -12.47 -8.41 13.59
CA ASN A 8 -13.13 -9.69 13.83
C ASN A 8 -12.05 -10.78 13.70
N PRO A 9 -12.03 -11.78 14.59
CA PRO A 9 -11.11 -12.90 14.52
C PRO A 9 -11.42 -13.84 13.34
N ASP A 10 -11.98 -13.33 12.24
CA ASP A 10 -11.89 -13.99 10.94
C ASP A 10 -10.41 -14.08 10.61
N ASP A 11 -9.99 -15.30 10.34
CA ASP A 11 -8.62 -15.81 10.26
C ASP A 11 -7.55 -14.72 10.07
N ARG A 12 -6.74 -14.47 11.10
CA ARG A 12 -5.64 -13.49 11.02
C ARG A 12 -4.70 -13.80 9.85
N SER A 13 -4.64 -15.06 9.44
CA SER A 13 -3.95 -15.54 8.25
C SER A 13 -4.50 -14.91 6.96
N ASP A 14 -5.83 -14.81 6.81
CA ASP A 14 -6.48 -14.19 5.66
C ASP A 14 -6.19 -12.69 5.57
N ASN A 15 -6.12 -12.01 6.73
CA ASN A 15 -5.81 -10.57 6.78
C ASN A 15 -4.37 -10.31 6.36
N VAL A 16 -3.42 -11.13 6.82
CA VAL A 16 -2.02 -11.05 6.39
C VAL A 16 -1.89 -11.30 4.89
N GLU A 17 -2.55 -12.33 4.35
CA GLU A 17 -2.52 -12.63 2.91
C GLU A 17 -3.08 -11.46 2.08
N LYS A 18 -4.22 -10.90 2.47
CA LYS A 18 -4.81 -9.71 1.82
C LYS A 18 -3.87 -8.51 1.87
N LEU A 19 -3.25 -8.24 3.02
CA LEU A 19 -2.31 -7.14 3.17
C LEU A 19 -1.06 -7.34 2.31
N GLN A 20 -0.53 -8.57 2.25
CA GLN A 20 0.61 -8.90 1.37
C GLN A 20 0.25 -8.70 -0.10
N ASN A 21 -0.93 -9.14 -0.53
CA ASN A 21 -1.43 -8.92 -1.90
C ASN A 21 -1.57 -7.42 -2.20
N MET A 22 -2.15 -6.63 -1.28
CA MET A 22 -2.25 -5.18 -1.47
C MET A 22 -0.87 -4.49 -1.55
N VAL A 23 0.11 -4.96 -0.79
CA VAL A 23 1.50 -4.47 -0.90
C VAL A 23 2.08 -4.79 -2.27
N GLN A 24 1.96 -6.04 -2.73
CA GLN A 24 2.44 -6.48 -4.04
C GLN A 24 1.81 -5.67 -5.18
N ASP A 25 0.48 -5.52 -5.17
CA ASP A 25 -0.26 -4.75 -6.16
C ASP A 25 0.15 -3.27 -6.15
N THR A 26 0.38 -2.71 -4.96
CA THR A 26 0.80 -1.31 -4.84
C THR A 26 2.22 -1.12 -5.38
N ILE A 27 3.13 -2.06 -5.15
CA ILE A 27 4.49 -2.03 -5.72
C ILE A 27 4.43 -2.12 -7.25
N GLN A 28 3.68 -3.08 -7.81
CA GLN A 28 3.50 -3.18 -9.26
C GLN A 28 2.89 -1.91 -9.87
N ASN A 29 1.97 -1.26 -9.14
CA ASN A 29 1.39 0.01 -9.58
C ASN A 29 2.40 1.16 -9.54
N ILE A 30 3.34 1.17 -8.60
CA ILE A 30 4.45 2.13 -8.58
C ILE A 30 5.33 1.90 -9.80
N GLU A 31 5.80 0.67 -10.03
CA GLU A 31 6.66 0.30 -11.17
C GLU A 31 6.03 0.70 -12.52
N LYS A 32 4.77 0.31 -12.77
CA LYS A 32 4.03 0.71 -13.99
C LYS A 32 3.88 2.24 -14.11
N SER A 33 3.69 2.92 -12.98
CA SER A 33 3.62 4.39 -12.99
C SER A 33 4.98 5.00 -13.30
N GLU A 34 6.09 4.41 -12.85
CA GLU A 34 7.45 4.86 -13.15
C GLU A 34 7.82 4.67 -14.62
N GLU A 35 7.42 3.55 -15.24
CA GLU A 35 7.55 3.37 -16.69
C GLU A 35 6.80 4.46 -17.46
N THR A 36 5.58 4.78 -17.03
CA THR A 36 4.77 5.86 -17.63
C THR A 36 5.42 7.23 -17.37
N MET A 37 6.02 7.42 -16.20
CA MET A 37 6.71 8.65 -15.81
C MET A 37 7.93 8.92 -16.70
N ALA A 38 8.61 7.87 -17.19
CA ALA A 38 9.73 8.02 -18.12
C ALA A 38 9.30 8.58 -19.49
N LEU A 39 8.02 8.47 -19.83
CA LEU A 39 7.41 8.99 -21.06
C LEU A 39 6.61 10.28 -20.83
N SER A 40 6.55 10.77 -19.60
CA SER A 40 5.74 11.93 -19.19
C SER A 40 6.61 13.12 -18.84
N ASP A 41 6.12 14.33 -19.12
CA ASP A 41 6.88 15.57 -18.93
C ASP A 41 6.19 16.54 -17.95
N GLY A 42 7.01 17.39 -17.31
CA GLY A 42 6.54 18.52 -16.52
C GLY A 42 5.55 18.14 -15.40
N GLN A 43 4.32 18.65 -15.50
CA GLN A 43 3.29 18.49 -14.47
C GLN A 43 2.86 17.04 -14.27
N ASP A 44 2.82 16.23 -15.34
CA ASP A 44 2.36 14.85 -15.23
C ASP A 44 3.41 13.97 -14.56
N GLN A 45 4.70 14.24 -14.81
CA GLN A 45 5.80 13.61 -14.08
C GLN A 45 5.71 13.89 -12.56
N GLN A 46 5.42 15.14 -12.19
CA GLN A 46 5.29 15.54 -10.79
C GLN A 46 4.08 14.87 -10.10
N LYS A 47 2.93 14.81 -10.78
CA LYS A 47 1.73 14.10 -10.26
C LYS A 47 2.02 12.62 -10.03
N ILE A 48 2.74 11.96 -10.94
CA ILE A 48 3.10 10.55 -10.79
C ILE A 48 4.01 10.36 -9.57
N ARG A 49 5.04 11.20 -9.39
CA ARG A 49 5.92 11.14 -8.21
C ARG A 49 5.16 11.31 -6.91
N GLU A 50 4.27 12.30 -6.82
CA GLU A 50 3.47 12.53 -5.62
C GLU A 50 2.54 11.35 -5.32
N LYS A 51 1.95 10.74 -6.36
CA LYS A 51 1.10 9.56 -6.21
C LYS A 51 1.93 8.35 -5.75
N ASN A 52 3.12 8.15 -6.29
CA ASN A 52 4.03 7.09 -5.86
C ASN A 52 4.49 7.29 -4.41
N LYS A 53 4.80 8.52 -3.99
CA LYS A 53 5.13 8.83 -2.60
C LYS A 53 4.03 8.43 -1.62
N ARG A 54 2.76 8.74 -1.94
CA ARG A 54 1.62 8.32 -1.11
C ARG A 54 1.44 6.80 -1.07
N ARG A 55 1.73 6.11 -2.18
CA ARG A 55 1.70 4.64 -2.24
C ARG A 55 2.80 4.01 -1.37
N GLU A 56 3.99 4.59 -1.33
CA GLU A 56 5.06 4.15 -0.43
C GLU A 56 4.66 4.30 1.04
N GLU A 57 4.01 5.40 1.40
CA GLU A 57 3.46 5.62 2.75
C GLU A 57 2.38 4.59 3.09
N ALA A 58 1.49 4.27 2.15
CA ALA A 58 0.49 3.21 2.32
C ALA A 58 1.13 1.83 2.53
N ILE A 59 2.16 1.48 1.73
CA ILE A 59 2.93 0.23 1.90
C ILE A 59 3.55 0.15 3.30
N LYS A 60 4.09 1.25 3.84
CA LYS A 60 4.62 1.27 5.21
C LYS A 60 3.53 0.98 6.24
N GLY A 61 2.33 1.54 6.05
CA GLY A 61 1.15 1.22 6.86
C GLY A 61 0.79 -0.26 6.83
N PHE A 62 0.64 -0.84 5.63
CA PHE A 62 0.33 -2.26 5.46
C PHE A 62 1.41 -3.16 6.08
N LYS A 63 2.69 -2.82 5.93
CA LYS A 63 3.78 -3.59 6.55
C LYS A 63 3.73 -3.56 8.08
N GLN A 64 3.30 -2.43 8.67
CA GLN A 64 3.11 -2.33 10.10
C GLN A 64 1.92 -3.17 10.56
N GLU A 65 0.80 -3.11 9.84
CA GLU A 65 -0.39 -3.93 10.12
C GLU A 65 -0.09 -5.43 10.01
N ILE A 66 0.62 -5.87 8.96
CA ILE A 66 1.07 -7.27 8.81
C ILE A 66 1.87 -7.70 10.05
N LYS A 67 2.79 -6.85 10.52
CA LYS A 67 3.63 -7.17 11.69
C LYS A 67 2.80 -7.30 12.96
N ASP A 68 1.81 -6.43 13.14
CA ASP A 68 0.91 -6.46 14.29
C ASP A 68 -0.02 -7.69 14.23
N GLU A 69 -0.36 -8.18 13.02
CA GLU A 69 -1.14 -9.41 12.83
C GLU A 69 -0.35 -10.71 13.08
N TYR A 70 0.99 -10.68 12.95
CA TYR A 70 1.85 -11.82 13.31
C TYR A 70 2.11 -11.96 14.82
N GLN A 71 1.78 -10.94 15.63
CA GLN A 71 1.93 -10.95 17.10
C GLN A 71 0.76 -11.64 17.80
#